data_AF-A0A451B4B9-F1
#
_entry.id   AF-A0A451B4B9-F1
#
_cell.length_a   1.000
_cell.length_b   1.000
_cell.length_c   1.000
_cell.angle_alpha   90.00
_cell.angle_beta   90.00
_cell.angle_gamma   90.00
#
_symmetry.space_group_name_H-M   'P 1'
#
loop_
_entity.id
_entity.type
_entity.pdbx_description
1 polymer ?
#
loop_
_entity_poly.entity_id
_entity_poly.type
_entity_poly.pdbx_seq_one_letter_code
_entity_poly.pdbx_strand_id
1 'polypeptide(L)' 'EALRLNQPLATAYYMKEDLRRIWQQEDKESAAFLLADWVKRATTSGVGMLKRFANTPLCQDSCPVD' A
#
# COMPACT_ATOMS: atom_id res chain seq x y z
N GLU A 1 14.43 -16.58 17.45
CA GLU A 1 13.99 -17.28 16.21
C GLU A 1 12.56 -16.99 15.70
N ALA A 2 11.48 -17.20 16.48
CA ALA A 2 10.09 -17.18 15.94
C ALA A 2 9.61 -15.84 15.35
N LEU A 3 10.04 -14.70 15.90
CA LEU A 3 9.69 -13.37 15.39
C LEU A 3 10.23 -13.10 13.97
N ARG A 4 11.34 -13.74 13.59
CA ARG A 4 11.98 -13.53 12.29
C ARG A 4 11.28 -14.26 11.16
N LEU A 5 10.66 -15.42 11.44
CA LEU A 5 9.86 -16.17 10.46
C LEU A 5 8.51 -15.49 10.20
N ASN A 6 7.97 -14.79 11.21
CA ASN A 6 6.71 -14.04 11.09
C ASN A 6 6.90 -12.61 10.57
N GLN A 7 8.13 -12.17 10.29
CA GLN A 7 8.42 -10.83 9.76
C GLN A 7 7.56 -10.49 8.53
N PRO A 8 7.49 -11.32 7.47
CA PRO A 8 6.65 -11.01 6.31
C PRO A 8 5.17 -10.86 6.65
N LEU A 9 4.66 -11.66 7.59
CA LEU A 9 3.27 -11.60 8.05
C LEU A 9 3.02 -10.34 8.88
N ALA A 10 3.94 -9.98 9.77
CA ALA A 10 3.87 -8.76 10.56
C ALA A 10 3.92 -7.53 9.66
N THR A 11 4.82 -7.48 8.67
CA THR A 11 4.89 -6.41 7.67
C THR A 11 3.58 -6.28 6.90
N ALA A 12 3.00 -7.40 6.44
CA ALA A 12 1.70 -7.39 5.76
C ALA A 12 0.58 -6.87 6.67
N TYR A 13 0.57 -7.26 7.94
CA TYR A 13 -0.43 -6.81 8.91
C TYR A 13 -0.34 -5.30 9.15
N TYR A 14 0.87 -4.78 9.43
CA TYR A 14 1.07 -3.35 9.65
C TYR A 14 0.76 -2.53 8.40
N MET A 15 1.16 -2.99 7.22
CA MET A 15 0.86 -2.29 5.98
C MET A 15 -0.63 -2.30 5.65
N LYS A 16 -1.36 -3.36 5.98
CA LYS A 16 -2.83 -3.38 5.88
C LYS A 16 -3.46 -2.35 6.82
N GLU A 17 -2.96 -2.23 8.05
CA GLU A 17 -3.46 -1.25 9.02
C GLU A 17 -3.19 0.18 8.55
N ASP A 18 -2.00 0.44 7.99
CA ASP A 18 -1.58 1.76 7.52
C ASP A 18 -2.48 2.31 6.39
N LEU A 19 -3.07 1.44 5.57
CA LEU A 19 -4.08 1.84 4.56
C LEU A 19 -5.29 2.54 5.18
N ARG A 20 -5.67 2.21 6.43
CA ARG A 20 -6.81 2.87 7.08
C ARG A 20 -6.56 4.35 7.33
N ARG A 21 -5.29 4.76 7.47
CA ARG A 21 -4.93 6.17 7.67
C ARG A 21 -5.24 7.04 6.47
N ILE A 22 -5.28 6.46 5.26
CA ILE A 22 -5.63 7.17 4.03
C ILE A 22 -7.06 7.75 4.14
N TRP A 23 -8.00 6.97 4.69
CA TRP A 23 -9.38 7.41 4.89
C TRP A 23 -9.60 8.31 6.12
N GLN A 24 -8.54 8.55 6.89
CA GLN A 24 -8.58 9.45 8.04
C GLN A 24 -8.02 10.84 7.70
N GLN A 25 -7.53 11.05 6.48
CA GLN A 25 -7.00 12.35 6.06
C GLN A 25 -8.14 13.34 5.81
N GLU A 26 -7.91 14.59 6.21
CA GLU A 26 -8.90 15.67 6.09
C GLU A 26 -9.12 16.09 4.63
N ASP A 27 -8.12 15.89 3.77
CA ASP A 27 -8.13 16.31 2.38
C ASP A 27 -7.52 15.25 1.43
N LYS A 28 -7.82 15.42 0.14
CA LYS A 28 -7.40 14.50 -0.92
C LYS A 28 -5.90 14.50 -1.18
N GLU A 29 -5.23 15.62 -0.97
CA GLU A 29 -3.79 15.76 -1.20
C GLU A 29 -3.00 14.96 -0.15
N SER A 30 -3.38 15.11 1.12
CA SER A 30 -2.86 14.32 2.24
C SER A 30 -3.11 12.82 2.05
N ALA A 31 -4.32 12.44 1.60
CA ALA A 31 -4.65 11.05 1.29
C ALA A 31 -3.79 10.49 0.13
N ALA A 32 -3.59 11.29 -0.94
CA ALA A 32 -2.78 10.91 -2.09
C ALA A 32 -1.29 10.76 -1.72
N PHE A 33 -0.76 11.65 -0.87
CA PHE A 33 0.60 11.57 -0.37
C PHE A 33 0.82 10.28 0.43
N LEU A 34 -0.08 9.96 1.37
CA LEU A 34 0.02 8.72 2.16
C LEU A 34 -0.12 7.47 1.28
N LEU A 35 -1.00 7.50 0.29
CA LEU A 35 -1.16 6.40 -0.66
C LEU A 35 0.10 6.18 -1.50
N ALA A 36 0.71 7.24 -2.02
CA ALA A 36 1.95 7.16 -2.78
C ALA A 36 3.11 6.61 -1.93
N ASP A 37 3.23 7.07 -0.69
CA ASP A 37 4.22 6.57 0.25
C ASP A 37 3.97 5.10 0.63
N TRP A 38 2.70 4.70 0.80
CA TRP A 38 2.32 3.30 1.01
C TRP A 38 2.72 2.41 -0.17
N VAL A 39 2.47 2.84 -1.41
CA VAL A 39 2.86 2.12 -2.65
C VAL A 39 4.37 1.92 -2.71
N LYS A 40 5.15 2.96 -2.37
CA LYS A 40 6.62 2.88 -2.31
C LYS A 40 7.06 1.82 -1.29
N ARG A 41 6.53 1.86 -0.08
CA ARG A 41 6.85 0.90 0.99
C ARG A 41 6.44 -0.53 0.63
N ALA A 42 5.26 -0.71 0.03
CA ALA A 42 4.76 -2.01 -0.41
C ALA A 42 5.69 -2.62 -1.49
N THR A 43 6.15 -1.81 -2.43
CA THR A 43 7.06 -2.22 -3.51
C THR A 43 8.42 -2.66 -2.98
N THR A 44 8.94 -1.99 -1.94
CA THR A 44 10.24 -2.31 -1.32
C THR A 44 10.16 -3.30 -0.15
N SER A 45 8.97 -3.71 0.29
CA SER A 45 8.74 -4.52 1.51
C SER A 45 9.30 -5.95 1.50
N GLY A 46 9.65 -6.49 0.32
CA GLY A 46 10.02 -7.90 0.17
C GLY A 46 8.84 -8.89 0.24
N VAL A 47 7.62 -8.43 0.57
CA VAL A 47 6.42 -9.28 0.65
C VAL A 47 5.71 -9.33 -0.70
N GLY A 48 5.71 -10.49 -1.35
CA GLY A 48 5.16 -10.65 -2.71
C GLY A 48 3.70 -10.19 -2.86
N MET A 49 2.86 -10.42 -1.84
CA MET A 49 1.46 -9.98 -1.85
C MET A 49 1.34 -8.44 -1.84
N LEU A 50 2.15 -7.74 -1.04
CA LEU A 50 2.15 -6.27 -0.98
C LEU A 50 2.62 -5.66 -2.31
N LYS A 51 3.67 -6.22 -2.92
CA LYS A 51 4.15 -5.78 -4.24
C LYS A 51 3.08 -5.91 -5.32
N ARG A 52 2.31 -7.01 -5.31
CA ARG A 52 1.20 -7.20 -6.25
C ARG A 52 0.11 -6.16 -6.06
N PHE A 53 -0.27 -5.85 -4.82
CA PHE A 53 -1.27 -4.82 -4.54
C PHE A 53 -0.80 -3.42 -4.95
N ALA A 54 0.49 -3.10 -4.75
CA ALA A 54 1.08 -1.82 -5.17
C ALA A 54 1.03 -1.62 -6.69
N ASN A 55 1.08 -2.71 -7.45
CA ASN A 55 1.05 -2.71 -8.92
C ASN A 55 -0.36 -2.85 -9.50
N THR A 56 -1.39 -3.02 -8.67
CA THR A 56 -2.76 -2.97 -9.18
C THR A 56 -3.01 -1.53 -9.63
N PRO A 57 -3.28 -1.28 -10.92
CA PRO A 57 -3.58 0.08 -11.37
C PRO A 57 -4.82 0.56 -10.60
N LEU A 58 -4.60 1.52 -9.71
CA LEU A 58 -5.65 2.26 -9.01
C LEU A 58 -6.29 3.21 -10.03
N CYS A 59 -6.96 2.66 -11.04
CA CYS A 59 -7.68 3.40 -12.09
C CYS A 59 -7.08 4.79 -12.37
N GLN A 60 -5.81 4.84 -12.77
CA GLN A 60 -5.18 6.08 -13.23
C GLN A 60 -5.39 6.13 -14.73
N ASP A 61 -6.44 6.82 -15.15
CA ASP A 61 -6.54 7.53 -16.43
C ASP A 61 -6.22 6.74 -17.72
N SER A 62 -6.55 5.46 -17.75
CA SER A 62 -6.66 4.68 -18.99
C SER A 62 -8.04 4.04 -19.11
N CYS A 63 -9.09 4.86 -18.97
CA CYS A 63 -10.34 4.60 -19.66
C CYS A 63 -10.14 5.07 -21.12
N PRO A 64 -10.35 4.23 -22.15
CA PRO A 64 -10.47 4.74 -23.49
C PRO A 64 -11.70 5.67 -23.53
N VAL A 65 -11.48 6.93 -23.88
CA VAL A 65 -12.55 7.83 -24.30
C VAL A 65 -12.96 7.41 -25.70
N ASP A 66 -14.05 6.65 -25.78
CA ASP A 66 -14.96 6.73 -26.93
C ASP A 66 -16.10 7.69 -26.56
#